data_AF-L1P9B2-F1
#
_entry.id   AF-L1P9B2-F1
#
_cell.length_a   1.000
_cell.length_b   1.000
_cell.length_c   1.000
_cell.angle_alpha   90.00
_cell.angle_beta   90.00
_cell.angle_gamma   90.00
#
_symmetry.space_group_name_H-M   'P 1'
#
loop_
_entity.id
_entity.type
_entity.pdbx_description
1 polymer ?
#
loop_
_entity_poly.entity_id
_entity_poly.type
_entity_poly.pdbx_seq_one_letter_code
_entity_poly.pdbx_strand_id
1 'polypeptide(L)'
;MEVLNFKNYPFRTKVADEKLWIFDVIRRKYVVLQPEEWVRQHVVHFLIEEKGYPKSLINVEKKLSINGLTKRYDVVVYAKIGTVLLAVECKAPNVPITQHTFDQIARYNLTLNAQYLMVTNGITHYYCQMDYQHNQYHFLKELPHYNDLSQ
;
A
#
# COMPACT_ATOMS: atom_id res chain seq x y z
N MET A 1 -15.62 -7.84 -10.12
CA MET A 1 -14.16 -7.62 -9.90
C MET A 1 -13.52 -8.98 -9.69
N GLU A 2 -12.23 -9.11 -10.02
CA GLU A 2 -11.48 -10.36 -9.80
C GLU A 2 -11.40 -10.70 -8.30
N VAL A 3 -11.44 -11.99 -7.99
CA VAL A 3 -11.24 -12.48 -6.62
C VAL A 3 -9.75 -12.35 -6.29
N LEU A 4 -9.44 -11.62 -5.22
CA LEU A 4 -8.07 -11.36 -4.79
C LEU A 4 -7.67 -12.31 -3.65
N ASN A 5 -6.37 -12.52 -3.48
CA ASN A 5 -5.78 -13.31 -2.39
C ASN A 5 -5.70 -12.47 -1.10
N PHE A 6 -6.85 -12.07 -0.60
CA PHE A 6 -7.07 -11.39 0.68
C PHE A 6 -8.28 -12.03 1.39
N LYS A 7 -8.48 -11.73 2.68
CA LYS A 7 -9.76 -12.02 3.34
C LYS A 7 -10.90 -11.22 2.70
N ASN A 8 -12.13 -11.66 2.96
CA ASN A 8 -13.33 -10.93 2.56
C ASN A 8 -13.56 -9.74 3.49
N TYR A 9 -13.71 -8.55 2.91
CA TYR A 9 -14.00 -7.32 3.63
C TYR A 9 -15.35 -6.74 3.21
N PRO A 10 -16.10 -6.10 4.13
CA PRO A 10 -17.38 -5.50 3.82
C PRO A 10 -17.20 -4.17 3.08
N PHE A 11 -17.11 -4.23 1.74
CA PHE A 11 -17.03 -3.03 0.92
C PHE A 11 -18.39 -2.41 0.63
N ARG A 12 -18.46 -1.09 0.76
CA ARG A 12 -19.63 -0.31 0.32
C ARG A 12 -19.40 0.15 -1.11
N THR A 13 -20.11 -0.47 -2.06
CA THR A 13 -20.08 -0.08 -3.47
C THR A 13 -21.40 0.54 -3.91
N LYS A 14 -21.37 1.39 -4.93
CA LYS A 14 -22.56 1.92 -5.60
C LYS A 14 -22.31 2.09 -7.09
N VAL A 15 -23.36 2.04 -7.89
CA VAL A 15 -23.31 2.41 -9.31
C VAL A 15 -23.84 3.84 -9.44
N ALA A 16 -23.09 4.72 -10.10
CA ALA A 16 -23.47 6.08 -10.40
C ALA A 16 -22.72 6.55 -11.66
N ASP A 17 -23.38 7.30 -12.53
CA ASP A 17 -22.81 7.78 -13.80
C ASP A 17 -22.20 6.65 -14.65
N GLU A 18 -22.91 5.52 -14.75
CA GLU A 18 -22.49 4.29 -15.45
C GLU A 18 -21.16 3.69 -14.95
N LYS A 19 -20.68 4.14 -13.80
CA LYS A 19 -19.44 3.68 -13.18
C LYS A 19 -19.72 3.01 -11.86
N LEU A 20 -18.89 2.02 -11.54
CA LEU A 20 -18.86 1.42 -10.21
C LEU A 20 -17.98 2.28 -9.30
N TRP A 21 -18.45 2.56 -8.09
CA TRP A 21 -17.77 3.35 -7.08
C TRP A 21 -17.62 2.54 -5.81
N ILE A 22 -16.53 2.76 -5.07
CA ILE A 22 -16.24 2.16 -3.77
C ILE A 22 -15.99 3.26 -2.73
N PHE A 23 -16.48 3.07 -1.51
CA PHE A 23 -16.18 3.99 -0.41
C PHE A 23 -14.78 3.71 0.15
N ASP A 24 -13.88 4.67 0.05
CA ASP A 24 -12.58 4.60 0.69
C ASP A 24 -12.68 5.07 2.14
N VAL A 25 -12.36 4.17 3.07
CA VAL A 25 -12.48 4.43 4.50
C VAL A 25 -11.45 5.46 5.00
N ILE A 26 -10.27 5.56 4.39
CA ILE A 26 -9.20 6.51 4.71
C ILE A 26 -9.53 7.90 4.17
N ARG A 27 -9.83 8.01 2.86
CA ARG A 27 -10.17 9.26 2.18
C ARG A 27 -11.59 9.76 2.52
N ARG A 28 -12.42 8.91 3.14
CA ARG A 28 -13.81 9.18 3.56
C ARG A 28 -14.70 9.67 2.41
N LYS A 29 -14.51 9.13 1.22
CA LYS A 29 -15.31 9.48 0.02
C LYS A 29 -15.45 8.27 -0.90
N TYR A 30 -16.45 8.34 -1.79
CA TYR A 30 -16.54 7.39 -2.90
C TYR A 30 -15.51 7.74 -3.98
N VAL A 31 -14.85 6.71 -4.51
CA VAL A 31 -13.92 6.80 -5.64
C VAL A 31 -14.30 5.79 -6.71
N VAL A 32 -13.92 6.05 -7.96
CA VAL A 32 -14.21 5.13 -9.07
C VAL A 32 -13.47 3.83 -8.82
N LEU A 33 -14.19 2.71 -8.83
CA LEU A 33 -13.65 1.38 -8.58
C LEU A 33 -12.95 0.85 -9.84
N GLN A 34 -11.71 1.28 -10.03
CA GLN A 34 -10.80 0.73 -11.03
C GLN A 34 -10.15 -0.57 -10.51
N PRO A 35 -9.60 -1.43 -11.39
CA PRO A 35 -8.93 -2.67 -10.98
C PRO A 35 -7.80 -2.47 -9.96
N GLU A 36 -6.98 -1.43 -10.12
CA GLU A 36 -5.94 -1.09 -9.15
C GLU A 36 -6.54 -0.56 -7.82
N GLU A 37 -7.62 0.22 -7.89
CA GLU A 37 -8.32 0.73 -6.71
C GLU A 37 -8.96 -0.41 -5.91
N TRP A 38 -9.40 -1.47 -6.57
CA TRP A 38 -9.88 -2.68 -5.90
C TRP A 38 -8.79 -3.32 -5.03
N VAL A 39 -7.59 -3.47 -5.57
CA VAL A 39 -6.42 -3.96 -4.82
C VAL A 39 -6.08 -3.01 -3.69
N ARG A 40 -6.04 -1.70 -3.96
CA ARG A 40 -5.75 -0.66 -2.96
C ARG A 40 -6.70 -0.69 -1.76
N GLN A 41 -8.00 -0.85 -2.00
CA GLN A 41 -8.99 -0.95 -0.92
C GLN A 41 -8.82 -2.25 -0.10
N HIS A 42 -8.45 -3.37 -0.73
CA HIS A 42 -8.12 -4.58 0.03
C HIS A 42 -6.88 -4.39 0.90
N VAL A 43 -5.84 -3.74 0.38
CA VAL A 43 -4.64 -3.43 1.14
C VAL A 43 -4.98 -2.60 2.37
N VAL A 44 -5.80 -1.56 2.22
CA VAL A 44 -6.23 -0.71 3.35
C VAL A 44 -6.90 -1.55 4.44
N HIS A 45 -7.85 -2.42 4.06
CA HIS A 45 -8.54 -3.27 5.03
C HIS A 45 -7.62 -4.35 5.63
N PHE A 46 -6.74 -4.96 4.84
CA PHE A 46 -5.71 -5.89 5.32
C PHE A 46 -4.82 -5.25 6.38
N LEU A 47 -4.36 -4.03 6.15
CA LEU A 47 -3.52 -3.31 7.11
C LEU A 47 -4.27 -3.03 8.42
N ILE A 48 -5.54 -2.62 8.34
CA ILE A 48 -6.34 -2.25 9.52
C ILE A 48 -6.79 -3.49 10.30
N GLU A 49 -7.43 -4.45 9.61
CA GLU A 49 -8.16 -5.56 10.23
C GLU A 49 -7.26 -6.75 10.56
N GLU A 50 -6.27 -7.03 9.71
CA GLU A 50 -5.38 -8.18 9.91
C GLU A 50 -4.07 -7.78 10.59
N LYS A 51 -3.43 -6.70 10.11
CA LYS A 51 -2.12 -6.29 10.62
C LYS A 51 -2.18 -5.25 11.74
N GLY A 52 -3.36 -4.74 12.07
CA GLY A 52 -3.59 -3.87 13.22
C GLY A 52 -3.02 -2.46 13.08
N TYR A 53 -2.69 -2.01 11.87
CA TYR A 53 -2.20 -0.65 11.64
C TYR A 53 -3.31 0.38 11.90
N PRO A 54 -3.08 1.38 12.76
CA PRO A 54 -4.10 2.37 13.09
C PRO A 54 -4.49 3.19 11.86
N LYS A 55 -5.80 3.29 11.62
CA LYS A 55 -6.38 4.06 10.52
C LYS A 55 -5.87 5.50 10.44
N SER A 56 -5.60 6.13 11.59
CA SER A 56 -5.08 7.50 11.68
C SER A 56 -3.66 7.68 11.14
N LEU A 57 -2.90 6.59 11.02
CA LEU A 57 -1.53 6.59 10.51
C LEU A 57 -1.44 6.18 9.04
N ILE A 58 -2.54 5.72 8.44
CA ILE A 58 -2.63 5.31 7.04
C ILE A 58 -3.06 6.50 6.19
N ASN A 59 -2.34 6.74 5.10
CA ASN A 59 -2.70 7.70 4.05
C ASN A 59 -2.80 7.00 2.70
N VAL A 60 -3.74 7.46 1.88
CA VAL A 60 -3.99 6.95 0.52
C VAL A 60 -3.79 8.07 -0.51
N GLU A 61 -3.11 7.78 -1.61
CA GLU A 61 -2.80 8.73 -2.71
C GLU A 61 -2.02 9.99 -2.29
N LYS A 62 -1.10 9.88 -1.33
CA LYS A 62 -0.31 11.03 -0.89
C LYS A 62 0.75 11.37 -1.94
N LYS A 63 0.69 12.61 -2.47
CA LYS A 63 1.79 13.19 -3.25
C LYS A 63 2.90 13.58 -2.30
N LEU A 64 4.11 13.09 -2.54
CA LEU A 64 5.31 13.47 -1.84
C LEU A 64 6.26 14.14 -2.83
N SER A 65 6.64 15.37 -2.52
CA SER A 65 7.64 16.12 -3.27
C SER A 65 9.01 15.78 -2.71
N ILE A 66 9.86 15.20 -3.54
CA ILE A 66 11.14 14.65 -3.15
C ILE A 66 12.17 15.06 -4.21
N ASN A 67 13.17 15.87 -3.85
CA ASN A 67 14.24 16.33 -4.76
C ASN A 67 13.72 16.90 -6.11
N GLY A 68 12.60 17.63 -6.07
CA GLY A 68 11.96 18.20 -7.27
C GLY A 68 11.04 17.24 -8.05
N LEU A 69 11.05 15.94 -7.73
CA LEU A 69 10.16 14.93 -8.29
C LEU A 69 8.94 14.76 -7.37
N THR A 70 7.73 14.93 -7.92
CA THR A 70 6.50 14.65 -7.18
C THR A 70 6.03 13.25 -7.52
N LYS A 71 6.09 12.32 -6.55
CA LYS A 71 5.53 10.97 -6.72
C LYS A 71 4.33 10.78 -5.81
N ARG A 72 3.28 10.16 -6.36
CA ARG A 72 2.11 9.70 -5.59
C ARG A 72 2.35 8.26 -5.20
N TYR A 73 2.26 7.98 -3.91
CA TYR A 73 2.23 6.61 -3.40
C TYR A 73 0.78 6.17 -3.18
N ASP A 74 0.51 4.89 -3.39
CA ASP A 74 -0.85 4.36 -3.27
C ASP A 74 -1.30 4.33 -1.82
N VAL A 75 -0.50 3.71 -0.94
CA VAL A 75 -0.73 3.70 0.51
C VAL A 75 0.58 3.96 1.23
N VAL A 76 0.54 4.80 2.26
CA VAL A 76 1.68 5.07 3.15
C VAL A 76 1.20 4.98 4.59
N VAL A 77 1.96 4.29 5.43
CA VAL A 77 1.74 4.23 6.88
C VAL A 77 2.86 4.95 7.60
N TYR A 78 2.52 5.82 8.52
CA TYR A 78 3.47 6.56 9.35
C TYR A 78 3.69 5.89 10.70
N ALA A 79 4.90 6.02 11.25
CA ALA A 79 5.14 5.80 12.67
C ALA A 79 4.61 7.00 13.49
N LYS A 80 4.48 6.84 14.82
CA LYS A 80 4.03 7.92 15.71
C LYS A 80 4.92 9.17 15.65
N ILE A 81 6.21 8.98 15.41
CA ILE A 81 7.22 10.03 15.27
C ILE A 81 7.17 10.73 13.89
N GLY A 82 6.24 10.36 13.01
CA GLY A 82 6.04 11.01 11.70
C GLY A 82 6.95 10.49 10.58
N THR A 83 7.83 9.53 10.86
CA THR A 83 8.62 8.82 9.82
C THR A 83 7.73 7.85 9.05
N VAL A 84 8.13 7.52 7.82
CA VAL A 84 7.40 6.53 7.02
C VAL A 84 7.77 5.14 7.51
N LEU A 85 6.77 4.38 7.92
CA LEU A 85 6.92 3.02 8.39
C LEU A 85 6.78 2.02 7.24
N LEU A 86 5.73 2.17 6.45
CA LEU A 86 5.41 1.29 5.32
C LEU A 86 5.00 2.14 4.12
N ALA A 87 5.51 1.78 2.95
CA ALA A 87 4.96 2.25 1.68
C ALA A 87 4.49 1.07 0.83
N VAL A 88 3.30 1.22 0.25
CA VAL A 88 2.68 0.19 -0.58
C VAL A 88 2.46 0.73 -1.99
N GLU A 89 2.83 -0.07 -2.98
CA GLU A 89 2.42 0.11 -4.37
C GLU A 89 1.45 -0.99 -4.77
N CYS A 90 0.32 -0.57 -5.33
CA CYS A 90 -0.71 -1.43 -5.87
C CYS A 90 -0.63 -1.44 -7.41
N LYS A 91 -0.95 -2.57 -8.00
CA LYS A 91 -1.18 -2.74 -9.44
C LYS A 91 -2.54 -3.37 -9.67
N ALA A 92 -3.06 -3.24 -10.88
CA ALA A 92 -4.24 -4.01 -11.28
C ALA A 92 -3.93 -5.53 -11.24
N PRO A 93 -4.91 -6.40 -10.96
CA PRO A 93 -4.70 -7.84 -10.81
C PRO A 93 -4.03 -8.54 -12.00
N ASN A 94 -4.37 -8.11 -13.20
CA ASN A 94 -3.81 -8.63 -14.45
C ASN A 94 -2.41 -8.10 -14.77
N VAL A 95 -1.85 -7.18 -13.98
CA VAL A 95 -0.51 -6.64 -14.19
C VAL A 95 0.49 -7.47 -13.36
N PRO A 96 1.44 -8.18 -14.00
CA PRO A 96 2.43 -8.97 -13.27
C PRO A 96 3.41 -8.05 -12.52
N ILE A 97 3.77 -8.44 -11.30
CA ILE A 97 4.84 -7.80 -10.55
C ILE A 97 6.17 -8.38 -11.05
N THR A 98 6.98 -7.54 -11.68
CA THR A 98 8.30 -7.94 -12.18
C THR A 98 9.39 -7.45 -11.25
N GLN A 99 10.60 -8.02 -11.35
CA GLN A 99 11.78 -7.51 -10.67
C GLN A 99 12.00 -6.01 -10.97
N HIS A 100 11.77 -5.58 -12.22
CA HIS A 100 11.87 -4.18 -12.60
C HIS A 100 10.88 -3.28 -11.82
N THR A 101 9.63 -3.72 -11.66
CA THR A 101 8.62 -3.02 -10.84
C THR A 101 9.09 -2.89 -9.39
N PHE A 102 9.69 -3.94 -8.85
CA PHE A 102 10.20 -3.97 -7.49
C PHE A 102 11.42 -3.05 -7.32
N ASP A 103 12.43 -3.17 -8.18
CA ASP A 103 13.64 -2.35 -8.19
C ASP A 103 13.33 -0.87 -8.36
N GLN A 104 12.28 -0.55 -9.11
CA GLN A 104 11.81 0.82 -9.26
C GLN A 104 11.32 1.38 -7.92
N ILE A 105 10.50 0.65 -7.18
CA ILE A 105 9.98 1.11 -5.88
C ILE A 105 11.07 1.14 -4.81
N ALA A 106 11.94 0.12 -4.77
CA ALA A 106 13.08 0.10 -3.86
C ALA A 106 14.01 1.31 -4.05
N ARG A 107 14.30 1.70 -5.31
CA ARG A 107 15.07 2.91 -5.62
C ARG A 107 14.36 4.19 -5.19
N TYR A 108 13.05 4.31 -5.40
CA TYR A 108 12.31 5.50 -4.93
C TYR A 108 12.22 5.59 -3.42
N ASN A 109 12.23 4.44 -2.73
CA ASN A 109 12.20 4.42 -1.28
C ASN A 109 13.48 4.99 -0.63
N LEU A 110 14.59 5.09 -1.37
CA LEU A 110 15.82 5.71 -0.86
C LEU A 110 15.59 7.13 -0.33
N THR A 111 14.59 7.85 -0.84
CA THR A 111 14.28 9.20 -0.36
C THR A 111 13.04 9.27 0.52
N LEU A 112 12.15 8.28 0.47
CA LEU A 112 11.01 8.18 1.38
C LEU A 112 11.43 7.68 2.77
N ASN A 113 12.53 6.93 2.81
CA ASN A 113 13.09 6.31 4.00
C ASN A 113 12.09 5.39 4.74
N ALA A 114 11.24 4.66 4.00
CA ALA A 114 10.29 3.72 4.59
C ALA A 114 11.00 2.47 5.10
N GLN A 115 10.71 2.07 6.34
CA GLN A 115 11.29 0.85 6.92
C GLN A 115 10.86 -0.42 6.18
N TYR A 116 9.61 -0.46 5.73
CA TYR A 116 9.03 -1.58 5.01
C TYR A 116 8.45 -1.14 3.67
N LEU A 117 8.48 -2.06 2.70
CA LEU A 117 7.81 -1.92 1.42
C LEU A 117 6.88 -3.11 1.17
N MET A 118 5.77 -2.82 0.49
CA MET A 118 4.87 -3.82 -0.06
C MET A 118 4.59 -3.51 -1.52
N VAL A 119 4.64 -4.53 -2.38
CA VAL A 119 4.20 -4.43 -3.77
C VAL A 119 3.18 -5.53 -4.01
N THR A 120 2.01 -5.18 -4.52
CA THR A 120 0.92 -6.13 -4.71
C THR A 120 0.09 -5.83 -5.95
N ASN A 121 -0.41 -6.87 -6.60
CA ASN A 121 -1.49 -6.80 -7.58
C ASN A 121 -2.76 -7.48 -7.05
N GLY A 122 -2.81 -7.81 -5.77
CA GLY A 122 -3.91 -8.51 -5.14
C GLY A 122 -3.90 -10.03 -5.31
N ILE A 123 -3.16 -10.57 -6.27
CA ILE A 123 -2.96 -12.01 -6.43
C ILE A 123 -1.63 -12.44 -5.80
N THR A 124 -0.57 -11.68 -6.06
CA THR A 124 0.76 -11.89 -5.50
C THR A 124 1.15 -10.70 -4.65
N HIS A 125 1.76 -10.97 -3.50
CA HIS A 125 2.22 -9.97 -2.54
C HIS A 125 3.70 -10.16 -2.28
N TYR A 126 4.47 -9.09 -2.41
CA TYR A 126 5.89 -9.05 -2.03
C TYR A 126 6.11 -8.03 -0.94
N TYR A 127 6.96 -8.39 0.01
CA TYR A 127 7.29 -7.57 1.16
C TYR A 127 8.79 -7.49 1.31
N CYS A 128 9.33 -6.34 1.65
CA CYS A 128 10.72 -6.25 2.09
C CYS A 128 10.90 -5.26 3.24
N GLN A 129 11.96 -5.49 4.00
CA GLN A 129 12.50 -4.56 4.97
C GLN A 129 13.76 -3.92 4.37
N MET A 130 13.89 -2.61 4.54
CA MET A 130 15.09 -1.89 4.11
C MET A 130 16.20 -2.00 5.14
N ASP A 131 17.41 -2.26 4.66
CA ASP A 131 18.65 -2.08 5.40
C ASP A 131 19.41 -0.90 4.79
N TYR A 132 19.21 0.28 5.38
CA TYR A 132 19.87 1.51 4.94
C TYR A 132 21.36 1.57 5.30
N GLN A 133 21.82 0.78 6.27
CA GLN A 133 23.24 0.74 6.64
C GLN A 133 24.06 0.04 5.55
N HIS A 134 23.52 -1.04 4.99
CA HIS A 134 24.17 -1.80 3.92
C HIS A 134 23.63 -1.48 2.53
N ASN A 135 22.66 -0.57 2.42
CA ASN A 135 21.96 -0.20 1.18
C ASN A 135 21.34 -1.42 0.47
N GLN A 136 20.71 -2.29 1.25
CA GLN A 136 20.08 -3.53 0.80
C GLN A 136 18.61 -3.57 1.22
N TYR A 137 17.90 -4.57 0.73
CA TYR A 137 16.58 -4.93 1.22
C TYR A 137 16.50 -6.44 1.43
N HIS A 138 15.74 -6.85 2.44
CA HIS A 138 15.52 -8.24 2.77
C HIS A 138 14.07 -8.59 2.50
N PHE A 139 13.82 -9.60 1.65
CA PHE A 139 12.47 -10.09 1.42
C PHE A 139 11.91 -10.70 2.71
N LEU A 140 10.65 -10.37 2.98
CA LEU A 140 9.91 -10.92 4.10
C LEU A 140 8.82 -11.84 3.56
N LYS A 141 8.53 -12.89 4.33
CA LYS A 141 7.39 -13.78 4.04
C LYS A 141 6.05 -13.07 4.25
N GLU A 142 6.00 -12.16 5.22
CA GLU A 142 4.81 -11.37 5.55
C GLU A 142 5.21 -10.03 6.16
N LEU A 143 4.26 -9.08 6.18
CA LEU A 143 4.42 -7.85 6.95
C LEU A 143 4.26 -8.11 8.45
N PRO A 144 5.03 -7.42 9.30
CA PRO A 144 4.86 -7.48 10.75
C PRO A 144 3.49 -6.94 11.17
N HIS A 145 2.97 -7.40 12.31
CA HIS A 145 1.84 -6.73 12.95
C HIS A 145 2.30 -5.43 13.58
N TYR A 146 1.43 -4.42 13.60
CA TYR A 146 1.77 -3.10 14.13
C TYR A 146 2.20 -3.12 15.61
N ASN A 147 1.64 -4.06 16.39
CA ASN A 147 1.96 -4.22 17.81
C ASN A 147 3.33 -4.87 18.07
N ASP A 148 3.88 -5.59 17.10
CA ASP A 148 5.19 -6.25 17.21
C ASP A 148 6.34 -5.29 16.86
N LEU A 149 6.01 -4.12 16.33
CA LEU A 149 6.97 -3.08 15.98
C LEU A 149 7.35 -2.30 17.23
N SER A 150 8.65 -2.26 17.54
CA SER A 150 9.19 -1.29 18.49
C SER A 150 8.97 0.12 17.94
N GLN A 151 8.16 0.93 18.63
CA GLN A 151 7.79 2.29 18.22
C GLN A 151 8.35 3.35 19.14
#